data_AF-A0A817P9K7-F1
#
_entry.id   AF-A0A817P9K7-F1
#
_cell.length_a   1.000
_cell.length_b   1.000
_cell.length_c   1.000
_cell.angle_alpha   90.00
_cell.angle_beta   90.00
_cell.angle_gamma   90.00
#
_symmetry.space_group_name_H-M   'P 1'
#
loop_
_entity.id
_entity.type
_entity.pdbx_description
1 polymer ?
#
loop_
_entity_poly.entity_id
_entity_poly.type
_entity_poly.pdbx_seq_one_letter_code
_entity_poly.pdbx_strand_id
1 'polypeptide(L)'
;MTCFEDLSGEILMVIFEYMDVEDIWTIFFNMNTRFNTLVFDSRLRLTANISQIDKTKFDQFCLSLLQTNCNNIYTLILSNNYYRYPQIQQFLFYTNFSYFQSLYSLILIDINYDELIKITKQIKQLTNLNHLHINTHEIFRDKQLMNVTQALFNQPNIRVLGLDFHE
;
A
#
# COMPACT_ATOMS: atom_id res chain seq x y z
N MET A 1 3.97 -39.01 2.23
CA MET A 1 3.62 -38.02 1.20
C MET A 1 3.50 -36.71 1.94
N THR A 2 4.33 -35.72 1.63
CA THR A 2 4.32 -34.42 2.32
C THR A 2 3.45 -33.45 1.54
N CYS A 3 2.56 -32.75 2.23
CA CYS A 3 1.69 -31.72 1.68
C CYS A 3 2.24 -30.32 2.01
N PHE A 4 1.77 -29.30 1.31
CA PHE A 4 2.19 -27.91 1.56
C PHE A 4 1.85 -27.45 2.99
N GLU A 5 0.74 -27.97 3.54
CA GLU A 5 0.27 -27.73 4.89
C GLU A 5 1.22 -28.29 5.97
N ASP A 6 2.11 -29.22 5.63
CA ASP A 6 3.07 -29.79 6.56
C ASP A 6 4.25 -28.84 6.85
N LEU A 7 4.42 -27.77 6.06
CA LEU A 7 5.44 -26.75 6.28
C LEU A 7 5.21 -26.04 7.62
N SER A 8 6.28 -25.56 8.26
CA SER A 8 6.15 -24.77 9.51
C SER A 8 5.53 -23.40 9.22
N GLY A 9 4.94 -22.77 10.25
CA GLY A 9 4.38 -21.42 10.11
C GLY A 9 5.42 -20.37 9.68
N GLU A 10 6.66 -20.52 10.11
CA GLU A 10 7.76 -19.63 9.74
C GLU A 10 8.11 -19.74 8.25
N ILE A 11 8.18 -20.96 7.71
CA ILE A 11 8.45 -21.17 6.28
C ILE A 11 7.28 -20.61 5.45
N LEU A 12 6.04 -20.83 5.88
CA LEU A 12 4.86 -20.29 5.20
C LEU A 12 4.85 -18.76 5.19
N MET A 13 5.20 -18.11 6.30
CA MET A 13 5.32 -16.64 6.34
C MET A 13 6.39 -16.16 5.37
N VAL A 14 7.56 -16.80 5.31
CA VAL A 14 8.60 -16.45 4.33
C VAL A 14 8.06 -16.57 2.90
N ILE A 15 7.31 -17.63 2.59
CA ILE A 15 6.70 -17.79 1.26
C ILE A 15 5.71 -16.65 0.98
N PHE A 16 4.85 -16.31 1.94
CA PHE A 16 3.88 -15.23 1.80
C PHE A 16 4.54 -13.87 1.57
N GLU A 17 5.71 -13.60 2.14
CA GLU A 17 6.44 -12.33 1.90
C GLU A 17 6.89 -12.14 0.44
N TYR A 18 6.98 -13.23 -0.35
CA TYR A 18 7.28 -13.16 -1.79
C TYR A 18 6.02 -13.03 -2.66
N MET A 19 4.83 -13.05 -2.07
CA MET A 19 3.56 -13.01 -2.79
C MET A 19 2.88 -11.65 -2.65
N ASP A 20 2.08 -11.28 -3.64
CA ASP A 20 1.20 -10.14 -3.49
C ASP A 20 0.05 -10.47 -2.53
N VAL A 21 -0.42 -9.45 -1.83
CA VAL A 21 -1.56 -9.57 -0.93
C VAL A 21 -2.80 -10.14 -1.62
N GLU A 22 -3.04 -9.82 -2.90
CA GLU A 22 -4.14 -10.38 -3.69
C GLU A 22 -4.01 -11.91 -3.83
N ASP A 23 -2.81 -12.40 -4.16
CA ASP A 23 -2.55 -13.82 -4.32
C ASP A 23 -2.74 -14.54 -2.98
N ILE A 24 -2.26 -13.94 -1.90
CA ILE A 24 -2.39 -14.51 -0.55
C ILE A 24 -3.87 -14.61 -0.17
N TRP A 25 -4.64 -13.55 -0.39
CA TRP A 25 -6.07 -13.56 -0.12
C TRP A 25 -6.82 -14.54 -1.02
N THR A 26 -6.50 -14.60 -2.30
CA THR A 26 -7.25 -15.46 -3.23
C THR A 26 -6.96 -16.94 -2.99
N ILE A 27 -5.71 -17.28 -2.67
CA ILE A 27 -5.26 -18.67 -2.57
C ILE A 27 -5.46 -19.21 -1.16
N PHE A 28 -5.03 -18.48 -0.12
CA PHE A 28 -4.90 -19.02 1.23
C PHE A 28 -5.99 -18.58 2.20
N PHE A 29 -6.66 -17.46 1.93
CA PHE A 29 -7.77 -17.02 2.77
C PHE A 29 -8.93 -18.01 2.68
N ASN A 30 -9.48 -18.37 3.83
CA ASN A 30 -10.52 -19.39 3.99
C ASN A 30 -10.14 -20.83 3.62
N MET A 31 -8.87 -21.13 3.32
CA MET A 31 -8.43 -22.52 3.17
C MET A 31 -8.56 -23.29 4.48
N ASN A 32 -8.00 -22.75 5.56
CA ASN A 32 -8.17 -23.27 6.91
C ASN A 32 -7.84 -22.20 7.96
N THR A 33 -8.15 -22.50 9.22
CA THR A 33 -7.95 -21.58 10.35
C THR A 33 -6.48 -21.20 10.54
N ARG A 34 -5.54 -22.12 10.32
CA ARG A 34 -4.12 -21.87 10.46
C ARG A 34 -3.61 -20.85 9.45
N PHE A 35 -3.95 -21.00 8.17
CA PHE A 35 -3.58 -20.01 7.16
C PHE A 35 -4.22 -18.66 7.43
N ASN A 36 -5.50 -18.62 7.83
CA ASN A 36 -6.15 -17.37 8.22
C ASN A 36 -5.40 -16.68 9.37
N THR A 37 -4.95 -17.42 10.39
CA THR A 37 -4.13 -16.85 11.47
C THR A 37 -2.80 -16.31 10.97
N LEU A 38 -2.12 -17.03 10.06
CA LEU A 38 -0.84 -16.59 9.50
C LEU A 38 -0.97 -15.34 8.64
N VAL A 39 -2.02 -15.25 7.82
CA VAL A 39 -2.25 -14.07 6.96
C VAL A 39 -2.44 -12.80 7.78
N PHE A 40 -3.02 -12.89 8.98
CA PHE A 40 -3.20 -11.74 9.89
C PHE A 40 -2.08 -11.59 10.93
N ASP A 41 -1.01 -12.39 10.85
CA ASP A 41 0.11 -12.27 11.78
C ASP A 41 0.84 -10.94 11.55
N SER A 42 0.99 -10.14 12.59
CA SER A 42 1.62 -8.81 12.50
C SER A 42 3.12 -8.87 12.19
N ARG A 43 3.75 -10.05 12.32
CA ARG A 43 5.15 -10.27 11.94
C ARG A 43 5.33 -10.40 10.43
N LEU A 44 4.27 -10.81 9.72
CA LEU A 44 4.28 -10.96 8.28
C LEU A 44 4.35 -9.58 7.61
N ARG A 45 5.27 -9.43 6.65
CA ARG A 45 5.46 -8.16 5.93
C ARG A 45 4.96 -8.26 4.50
N LEU A 46 3.71 -7.89 4.32
CA LEU A 46 3.02 -8.00 3.04
C LEU A 46 3.30 -6.81 2.13
N THR A 47 3.42 -7.11 0.84
CA THR A 47 3.32 -6.12 -0.23
C THR A 47 1.92 -6.17 -0.79
N ALA A 48 1.22 -5.03 -0.71
CA ALA A 48 -0.07 -4.82 -1.34
C ALA A 48 0.13 -4.01 -2.63
N ASN A 49 0.40 -4.71 -3.74
CA ASN A 49 0.47 -4.11 -5.06
C ASN A 49 -0.89 -4.11 -5.74
N ILE A 50 -1.72 -3.13 -5.37
CA ILE A 50 -3.06 -2.97 -5.96
C ILE A 50 -3.05 -2.06 -7.18
N SER A 51 -1.87 -1.74 -7.73
CA SER A 51 -1.73 -0.83 -8.87
C SER A 51 -2.27 -1.38 -10.19
N GLN A 52 -2.41 -2.70 -10.31
CA GLN A 52 -2.82 -3.40 -11.54
C GLN A 52 -4.09 -4.24 -11.36
N ILE A 53 -4.81 -4.08 -10.25
CA ILE A 53 -6.03 -4.85 -10.01
C ILE A 53 -7.25 -4.11 -10.56
N ASP A 54 -8.25 -4.85 -11.03
CA ASP A 54 -9.48 -4.26 -11.54
C ASP A 54 -10.31 -3.61 -10.42
N LYS A 55 -11.23 -2.73 -10.82
CA LYS A 55 -12.06 -1.95 -9.89
C LYS A 55 -12.81 -2.84 -8.89
N THR A 56 -13.40 -3.95 -9.33
CA THR A 56 -14.23 -4.78 -8.45
C THR A 56 -13.39 -5.39 -7.35
N LYS A 57 -12.22 -5.91 -7.70
CA LYS A 57 -11.25 -6.44 -6.73
C LYS A 57 -10.68 -5.35 -5.82
N PHE A 58 -10.41 -4.17 -6.37
CA PHE A 58 -9.96 -3.02 -5.58
C PHE A 58 -10.98 -2.60 -4.53
N ASP A 59 -12.25 -2.50 -4.91
CA ASP A 59 -13.32 -2.12 -3.98
C ASP A 59 -13.47 -3.20 -2.88
N GLN A 60 -13.36 -4.49 -3.24
CA GLN A 60 -13.34 -5.60 -2.28
C GLN A 60 -12.15 -5.52 -1.32
N PHE A 61 -10.95 -5.25 -1.82
CA PHE A 61 -9.77 -5.02 -1.00
C PHE A 61 -9.99 -3.85 -0.03
N CYS A 62 -10.50 -2.71 -0.52
CA CYS A 62 -10.79 -1.56 0.34
C CYS A 62 -11.81 -1.89 1.44
N LEU A 63 -12.84 -2.67 1.12
CA LEU A 63 -13.81 -3.14 2.09
C LEU A 63 -13.19 -4.13 3.10
N SER A 64 -12.26 -4.99 2.69
CA SER A 64 -11.59 -5.91 3.61
C SER A 64 -10.66 -5.19 4.58
N LEU A 65 -10.07 -4.05 4.20
CA LEU A 65 -9.29 -3.20 5.11
C LEU A 65 -10.13 -2.70 6.30
N LEU A 66 -11.44 -2.49 6.12
CA LEU A 66 -12.34 -2.08 7.21
C LEU A 66 -12.57 -3.20 8.25
N GLN A 67 -12.36 -4.45 7.85
CA GLN A 67 -12.67 -5.63 8.65
C GLN A 67 -11.42 -6.27 9.25
N THR A 68 -10.22 -5.82 8.84
CA THR A 68 -8.96 -6.50 9.13
C THR A 68 -7.92 -5.53 9.68
N ASN A 69 -7.01 -6.05 10.50
CA ASN A 69 -5.89 -5.26 10.98
C ASN A 69 -4.81 -5.19 9.88
N CYS A 70 -4.56 -3.99 9.36
CA CYS A 70 -3.61 -3.72 8.27
C CYS A 70 -2.15 -3.60 8.74
N ASN A 71 -1.85 -3.96 9.99
CA ASN A 71 -0.52 -3.85 10.59
C ASN A 71 0.53 -4.79 9.98
N ASN A 72 0.15 -5.69 9.08
CA ASN A 72 1.04 -6.55 8.31
C ASN A 72 1.35 -5.97 6.91
N ILE A 73 0.62 -4.94 6.45
CA ILE A 73 0.90 -4.26 5.18
C ILE A 73 2.14 -3.39 5.37
N TYR A 74 3.25 -3.85 4.81
CA TYR A 74 4.57 -3.24 4.93
C TYR A 74 4.90 -2.35 3.73
N THR A 75 4.47 -2.77 2.54
CA THR A 75 4.57 -2.01 1.30
C THR A 75 3.18 -1.86 0.69
N LEU A 76 2.80 -0.64 0.29
CA LEU A 76 1.57 -0.37 -0.44
C LEU A 76 1.87 0.35 -1.75
N ILE A 77 1.32 -0.15 -2.85
CA ILE A 77 1.47 0.43 -4.18
C ILE A 77 0.08 0.78 -4.72
N LEU A 78 -0.16 2.07 -4.94
CA LEU A 78 -1.41 2.61 -5.49
C LEU A 78 -1.15 3.24 -6.84
N SER A 79 -2.13 3.16 -7.76
CA SER A 79 -1.98 3.74 -9.09
C SER A 79 -3.29 4.27 -9.66
N ASN A 80 -3.28 5.48 -10.21
CA ASN A 80 -4.39 5.94 -11.05
C ASN A 80 -4.28 5.45 -12.52
N ASN A 81 -3.23 4.68 -12.88
CA ASN A 81 -2.89 4.34 -14.25
C ASN A 81 -3.76 3.23 -14.88
N TYR A 82 -4.33 2.29 -14.11
CA TYR A 82 -4.88 1.02 -14.63
C TYR A 82 -6.19 1.14 -15.48
N TYR A 83 -6.30 2.16 -16.33
CA TYR A 83 -7.36 2.53 -17.27
C TYR A 83 -8.49 3.43 -16.71
N ARG A 84 -8.10 4.60 -16.16
CA ARG A 84 -8.94 5.75 -15.72
C ARG A 84 -9.75 5.59 -14.43
N TYR A 85 -9.56 4.51 -13.67
CA TYR A 85 -10.15 4.43 -12.34
C TYR A 85 -9.28 5.22 -11.34
N PRO A 86 -9.82 6.24 -10.64
CA PRO A 86 -9.03 7.05 -9.71
C PRO A 86 -8.83 6.29 -8.39
N GLN A 87 -8.05 5.20 -8.43
CA GLN A 87 -7.84 4.31 -7.29
C GLN A 87 -7.34 5.06 -6.07
N ILE A 88 -6.42 6.02 -6.23
CA ILE A 88 -5.88 6.77 -5.10
C ILE A 88 -6.99 7.59 -4.43
N GLN A 89 -7.82 8.28 -5.21
CA GLN A 89 -8.97 9.01 -4.68
C GLN A 89 -9.95 8.07 -3.96
N GLN A 90 -10.21 6.90 -4.53
CA GLN A 90 -11.13 5.91 -3.96
C GLN A 90 -10.58 5.28 -2.69
N PHE A 91 -9.29 4.96 -2.65
CA PHE A 91 -8.59 4.53 -1.45
C PHE A 91 -8.78 5.54 -0.31
N LEU A 92 -8.55 6.83 -0.60
CA LEU A 92 -8.73 7.93 0.36
C LEU A 92 -10.19 8.16 0.78
N PHE A 93 -11.16 7.65 0.03
CA PHE A 93 -12.57 7.65 0.40
C PHE A 93 -12.90 6.52 1.38
N TYR A 94 -12.37 5.32 1.14
CA TYR A 94 -12.62 4.15 1.99
C TYR A 94 -11.80 4.13 3.28
N THR A 95 -10.57 4.66 3.25
CA THR A 95 -9.65 4.53 4.37
C THR A 95 -8.71 5.73 4.52
N ASN A 96 -7.91 5.71 5.59
CA ASN A 96 -6.88 6.68 5.89
C ASN A 96 -5.57 5.95 6.18
N PHE A 97 -4.46 6.54 5.76
CA PHE A 97 -3.13 6.02 6.05
C PHE A 97 -2.86 5.80 7.55
N SER A 98 -3.54 6.51 8.46
CA SER A 98 -3.42 6.31 9.92
C SER A 98 -3.69 4.88 10.41
N TYR A 99 -4.35 4.03 9.62
CA TYR A 99 -4.57 2.62 9.97
C TYR A 99 -3.38 1.71 9.63
N PHE A 100 -2.39 2.22 8.88
CA PHE A 100 -1.25 1.45 8.38
C PHE A 100 0.02 1.75 9.19
N GLN A 101 -0.04 1.53 10.51
CA GLN A 101 1.04 1.91 11.43
C GLN A 101 2.37 1.22 11.13
N SER A 102 2.36 0.03 10.52
CA SER A 102 3.56 -0.71 10.12
C SER A 102 4.06 -0.36 8.71
N LEU A 103 3.37 0.51 7.97
CA LEU A 103 3.73 0.83 6.60
C LEU A 103 5.14 1.44 6.55
N TYR A 104 6.00 0.80 5.78
CA TYR A 104 7.40 1.20 5.61
C TYR A 104 7.67 1.82 4.25
N SER A 105 7.00 1.31 3.21
CA SER A 105 7.12 1.79 1.84
C SER A 105 5.77 2.14 1.25
N LEU A 106 5.67 3.34 0.69
CA LEU A 106 4.51 3.79 -0.07
C LEU A 106 4.96 4.17 -1.48
N ILE A 107 4.32 3.60 -2.48
CA ILE A 107 4.56 3.89 -3.90
C ILE A 107 3.25 4.40 -4.49
N LEU A 108 3.30 5.60 -5.07
CA LEU A 108 2.17 6.28 -5.67
C LEU A 108 2.46 6.51 -7.15
N ILE A 109 1.61 5.97 -8.01
CA ILE A 109 1.76 6.04 -9.46
C ILE A 109 0.60 6.86 -10.04
N ASP A 110 0.90 7.74 -10.99
CA ASP A 110 -0.06 8.64 -11.64
C ASP A 110 -0.87 9.49 -10.65
N ILE A 111 -0.26 9.88 -9.54
CA ILE A 111 -0.92 10.69 -8.54
C ILE A 111 -1.07 12.14 -9.02
N ASN A 112 -2.23 12.75 -8.76
CA ASN A 112 -2.43 14.18 -9.01
C ASN A 112 -2.06 15.06 -7.80
N TYR A 113 -1.94 16.36 -8.02
CA TYR A 113 -1.55 17.34 -7.01
C TYR A 113 -2.47 17.31 -5.77
N ASP A 114 -3.79 17.27 -5.98
CA ASP A 114 -4.76 17.34 -4.88
C ASP A 114 -4.72 16.09 -4.00
N GLU A 115 -4.55 14.91 -4.60
CA GLU A 115 -4.33 13.65 -3.90
C GLU A 115 -3.02 13.69 -3.12
N LEU A 116 -1.93 14.14 -3.74
CA LEU A 116 -0.62 14.19 -3.10
C LEU A 116 -0.63 15.11 -1.88
N ILE A 117 -1.29 16.27 -1.95
CA ILE A 117 -1.47 17.16 -0.80
C ILE A 117 -2.28 16.49 0.32
N LYS A 118 -3.29 15.68 0.00
CA LYS A 118 -4.05 14.93 1.01
C LYS A 118 -3.19 13.85 1.66
N ILE A 119 -2.47 13.07 0.87
CA ILE A 119 -1.62 11.98 1.35
C ILE A 119 -0.50 12.51 2.23
N THR A 120 0.22 13.55 1.80
CA THR A 120 1.29 14.18 2.59
C THR A 120 0.84 14.61 3.99
N LYS A 121 -0.42 15.05 4.15
CA LYS A 121 -0.98 15.35 5.48
C LYS A 121 -1.20 14.11 6.33
N GLN A 122 -1.65 13.00 5.72
CA GLN A 122 -1.94 11.76 6.44
C GLN A 122 -0.66 11.00 6.81
N ILE A 123 0.30 10.91 5.90
CA ILE A 123 1.52 10.12 6.10
C ILE A 123 2.46 10.70 7.16
N LYS A 124 2.25 11.96 7.57
CA LYS A 124 3.00 12.60 8.66
C LYS A 124 2.89 11.86 9.99
N GLN A 125 1.80 11.12 10.18
CA GLN A 125 1.55 10.33 11.38
C GLN A 125 2.21 8.94 11.32
N LEU A 126 2.73 8.53 10.16
CA LEU A 126 3.36 7.22 9.99
C LEU A 126 4.80 7.27 10.48
N THR A 127 5.02 6.71 11.65
CA THR A 127 6.33 6.67 12.31
C THR A 127 7.31 5.72 11.61
N ASN A 128 6.78 4.68 10.95
CA ASN A 128 7.58 3.66 10.27
C ASN A 128 7.79 3.92 8.79
N LEU A 129 7.09 4.89 8.19
CA LEU A 129 7.21 5.18 6.75
C LEU A 129 8.60 5.76 6.47
N ASN A 130 9.40 4.98 5.74
CA ASN A 130 10.79 5.29 5.44
C ASN A 130 11.03 5.59 3.97
N HIS A 131 10.30 4.88 3.10
CA HIS A 131 10.43 4.96 1.67
C HIS A 131 9.13 5.52 1.07
N LEU A 132 9.26 6.61 0.32
CA LEU A 132 8.17 7.18 -0.45
C LEU A 132 8.61 7.36 -1.90
N HIS A 133 7.91 6.69 -2.81
CA HIS A 133 8.09 6.87 -4.25
C HIS A 133 6.85 7.53 -4.82
N ILE A 134 7.05 8.62 -5.55
CA ILE A 134 5.99 9.33 -6.26
C ILE A 134 6.34 9.36 -7.73
N ASN A 135 5.42 8.86 -8.54
CA ASN A 135 5.44 8.98 -9.99
C ASN A 135 4.19 9.76 -10.41
N THR A 136 4.38 10.82 -11.20
CA THR A 136 3.29 11.62 -11.72
C THR A 136 3.54 12.07 -13.16
N HIS A 137 2.46 12.12 -13.93
CA HIS A 137 2.40 12.73 -15.26
C HIS A 137 1.77 14.13 -15.21
N GLU A 138 1.39 14.63 -14.03
CA GLU A 138 0.83 15.97 -13.88
C GLU A 138 1.96 17.02 -13.84
N ILE A 139 1.84 18.02 -14.71
CA ILE A 139 2.74 19.18 -14.70
C ILE A 139 2.29 20.12 -13.57
N PHE A 140 3.05 20.14 -12.47
CA PHE A 140 2.82 21.07 -11.37
C PHE A 140 3.30 22.47 -11.75
N ARG A 141 2.46 23.48 -11.51
CA ARG A 141 2.89 24.89 -11.57
C ARG A 141 3.89 25.18 -10.46
N ASP A 142 4.72 26.22 -10.61
CA ASP A 142 5.76 26.59 -9.64
C ASP A 142 5.28 26.60 -8.18
N LYS A 143 4.13 27.23 -7.93
CA LYS A 143 3.53 27.29 -6.58
C LYS A 143 3.10 25.90 -6.07
N GLN A 144 2.57 25.04 -6.93
CA GLN A 144 2.19 23.68 -6.57
C GLN A 144 3.43 22.84 -6.26
N LEU A 145 4.46 22.94 -7.09
CA LEU A 145 5.73 22.25 -6.88
C LEU A 145 6.37 22.68 -5.56
N MET A 146 6.43 23.98 -5.26
CA MET A 146 6.93 24.48 -3.97
C MET A 146 6.12 23.90 -2.79
N ASN A 147 4.79 23.91 -2.88
CA ASN A 147 3.94 23.39 -1.81
C ASN A 147 4.16 21.89 -1.56
N VAL A 148 4.18 21.08 -2.63
CA VAL A 148 4.40 19.63 -2.55
C VAL A 148 5.80 19.34 -2.01
N THR A 149 6.81 20.01 -2.54
CA THR A 149 8.20 19.87 -2.10
C THR A 149 8.31 20.16 -0.60
N GLN A 150 7.78 21.30 -0.15
CA GLN A 150 7.77 21.65 1.27
C GLN A 150 7.02 20.62 2.13
N ALA A 151 5.88 20.11 1.65
CA ALA A 151 5.10 19.10 2.37
C ALA A 151 5.85 17.76 2.49
N LEU A 152 6.59 17.35 1.46
CA LEU A 152 7.37 16.12 1.43
C LEU A 152 8.65 16.20 2.26
N PHE A 153 9.38 17.31 2.18
CA PHE A 153 10.60 17.50 2.98
C PHE A 153 10.31 17.73 4.47
N ASN A 154 9.09 18.11 4.84
CA ASN A 154 8.65 18.21 6.23
C ASN A 154 8.17 16.88 6.85
N GLN A 155 8.32 15.76 6.14
CA GLN A 155 7.98 14.44 6.66
C GLN A 155 9.11 13.94 7.57
N PRO A 156 8.85 13.69 8.87
CA PRO A 156 9.92 13.47 9.85
C PRO A 156 10.66 12.12 9.68
N ASN A 157 10.02 11.12 9.07
CA ASN A 157 10.51 9.74 9.09
C ASN A 157 10.98 9.21 7.72
N ILE A 158 10.67 9.93 6.63
CA ILE A 158 11.04 9.53 5.27
C ILE A 158 12.53 9.76 5.07
N ARG A 159 13.25 8.69 4.75
CA ARG A 159 14.69 8.72 4.47
C ARG A 159 15.01 8.60 2.99
N VAL A 160 14.11 7.94 2.24
CA VAL A 160 14.25 7.76 0.80
C VAL A 160 13.01 8.35 0.14
N LEU A 161 13.25 9.36 -0.70
CA LEU A 161 12.23 10.02 -1.50
C LEU A 161 12.61 9.86 -2.98
N GLY A 162 11.82 9.10 -3.72
CA GLY A 162 11.89 9.00 -5.19
C GLY A 162 10.81 9.88 -5.82
N LEU A 163 11.19 10.73 -6.76
CA LEU A 163 10.28 11.60 -7.52
C LEU A 163 10.54 11.41 -9.01
N ASP A 164 9.56 10.84 -9.71
CA ASP A 164 9.58 10.73 -11.17
C ASP A 164 8.49 11.64 -11.75
N PHE A 165 8.93 12.66 -12.51
CA PHE A 165 8.06 13.54 -13.27
C PHE A 165 8.22 13.18 -14.75
N HIS A 166 7.16 12.67 -15.38
CA HIS A 166 7.16 12.35 -16.81
C HIS A 166 6.48 13.49 -17.57
N GLU A 167 7.22 14.10 -18.50
CA GLU A 167 6.73 15.12 -19.44
C GLU A 167 6.08 14.52 -20.68
#